data_AF-A0A645HY31-F1
#
_entry.id   AF-A0A645HY31-F1
#
_cell.length_a   1.000
_cell.length_b   1.000
_cell.length_c   1.000
_cell.angle_alpha   90.00
_cell.angle_beta   90.00
_cell.angle_gamma   90.00
#
_symmetry.space_group_name_H-M   'P 1'
#
loop_
_entity.id
_entity.type
_entity.pdbx_description
1 polymer ?
#
loop_
_entity_poly.entity_id
_entity_poly.type
_entity_poly.pdbx_seq_one_letter_code
_entity_poly.pdbx_strand_id
1 'polypeptide(L)'
;MRDVMIHATAAFSSPYFLPYVLNGYDAAYGATKPAFAFRRNVRNDVPGRADYPGELLALMDGSHTGDEITALMRVAPGYSGPAGILTAACSADLLDADSDFCRTLADNDSCAGWAPTMRLKMFHCISDDLVPAGNLDEALAAFQEAGATAVEWEKYPEYIPGLSSIHVGACPVAYMKGYLWLDSIAYPGR
;
A
#
# COMPACT_ATOMS: atom_id res chain seq x y z
N MET A 1 5.97 -1.44 1.43
CA MET A 1 4.71 -1.08 2.15
C MET A 1 4.63 -1.58 3.58
N ARG A 2 5.26 -2.71 3.95
CA ARG A 2 5.34 -3.21 5.33
C ARG A 2 5.74 -2.13 6.36
N ASP A 3 6.76 -1.34 6.06
CA ASP A 3 7.20 -0.25 6.96
C ASP A 3 6.11 0.77 7.25
N VAL A 4 5.29 1.12 6.25
CA VAL A 4 4.13 2.02 6.44
C VAL A 4 3.08 1.37 7.35
N MET A 5 2.86 0.05 7.23
CA MET A 5 1.91 -0.66 8.09
C MET A 5 2.31 -0.62 9.57
N ILE A 6 3.62 -0.65 9.86
CA ILE A 6 4.17 -0.74 11.22
C ILE A 6 4.44 0.64 11.82
N HIS A 7 5.03 1.55 11.02
CA HIS A 7 5.67 2.77 11.53
C HIS A 7 4.95 4.07 11.17
N ALA A 8 3.95 4.03 10.28
CA ALA A 8 3.17 5.23 10.01
C ALA A 8 2.49 5.73 11.29
N THR A 9 2.55 7.05 11.50
CA THR A 9 2.02 7.67 12.72
C THR A 9 0.57 8.10 12.54
N ALA A 10 -0.04 8.66 13.59
CA ALA A 10 -1.40 9.22 13.53
C ALA A 10 -1.53 10.39 12.55
N ALA A 11 -0.42 10.99 12.12
CA ALA A 11 -0.38 12.03 11.09
C ALA A 11 -0.48 11.48 9.66
N PHE A 12 -0.33 10.18 9.46
CA PHE A 12 -0.49 9.55 8.15
C PHE A 12 -1.92 9.77 7.63
N SER A 13 -2.06 10.32 6.43
CA SER A 13 -3.33 10.87 5.95
C SER A 13 -4.27 9.80 5.36
N SER A 14 -3.77 8.61 5.02
CA SER A 14 -4.58 7.52 4.44
C SER A 14 -4.49 6.19 5.21
N PRO A 15 -4.74 6.16 6.54
CA PRO A 15 -4.54 4.95 7.33
C PRO A 15 -5.51 3.81 6.99
N TYR A 16 -6.64 4.13 6.35
CA TYR A 16 -7.63 3.17 5.83
C TYR A 16 -7.02 2.15 4.85
N PHE A 17 -5.83 2.39 4.29
CA PHE A 17 -5.15 1.39 3.44
C PHE A 17 -4.91 0.06 4.17
N LEU A 18 -4.59 0.10 5.47
CA LEU A 18 -4.21 -1.09 6.23
C LEU A 18 -5.36 -2.09 6.34
N PRO A 19 -6.58 -1.71 6.81
CA PRO A 19 -7.69 -2.66 6.83
C PRO A 19 -8.08 -3.14 5.42
N TYR A 20 -7.93 -2.32 4.38
CA TYR A 20 -8.13 -2.79 3.00
C TYR A 20 -7.13 -3.90 2.61
N VAL A 21 -5.85 -3.73 2.96
CA VAL A 21 -4.84 -4.78 2.73
C VAL A 21 -5.22 -6.05 3.50
N LEU A 22 -5.53 -5.94 4.79
CA LEU A 22 -5.90 -7.11 5.60
C LEU A 22 -7.13 -7.82 5.04
N ASN A 23 -8.17 -7.08 4.63
CA ASN A 23 -9.39 -7.65 4.08
C ASN A 23 -9.15 -8.32 2.71
N GLY A 24 -8.35 -7.68 1.84
CA GLY A 24 -7.98 -8.26 0.55
C GLY A 24 -7.19 -9.57 0.70
N TYR A 25 -6.24 -9.61 1.64
CA TYR A 25 -5.48 -10.83 1.92
C TYR A 25 -6.32 -11.90 2.62
N ASP A 26 -7.27 -11.54 3.49
CA ASP A 26 -8.23 -12.51 4.04
C ASP A 26 -9.06 -13.14 2.93
N ALA A 27 -9.59 -12.32 2.01
CA ALA A 27 -10.37 -12.81 0.87
C ALA A 27 -9.57 -13.75 -0.05
N ALA A 28 -8.29 -13.46 -0.29
CA ALA A 28 -7.44 -14.27 -1.17
C ALA A 28 -6.84 -15.50 -0.47
N TYR A 29 -6.44 -15.37 0.80
CA TYR A 29 -5.61 -16.36 1.48
C TYR A 29 -6.20 -16.88 2.80
N GLY A 30 -7.17 -16.20 3.41
CA GLY A 30 -7.68 -16.52 4.75
C GLY A 30 -8.19 -17.96 4.91
N ALA A 31 -8.74 -18.53 3.84
CA ALA A 31 -9.21 -19.93 3.83
C ALA A 31 -8.08 -20.96 3.91
N THR A 32 -6.88 -20.64 3.39
CA THR A 32 -5.73 -21.56 3.32
C THR A 32 -4.61 -21.18 4.28
N LYS A 33 -4.54 -19.91 4.68
CA LYS A 33 -3.55 -19.33 5.58
C LYS A 33 -4.29 -18.56 6.70
N PRO A 34 -4.62 -19.22 7.83
CA PRO A 34 -5.37 -18.60 8.92
C PRO A 34 -4.70 -17.36 9.54
N ALA A 35 -3.39 -17.16 9.32
CA ALA A 35 -2.69 -15.93 9.70
C ALA A 35 -3.27 -14.68 9.01
N PHE A 36 -3.94 -14.82 7.86
CA PHE A 36 -4.57 -13.72 7.13
C PHE A 36 -6.02 -13.46 7.50
N ALA A 37 -6.64 -14.30 8.34
CA ALA A 37 -8.02 -14.07 8.78
C ALA A 37 -8.19 -12.66 9.37
N PHE A 38 -9.09 -11.85 8.83
CA PHE A 38 -9.20 -10.43 9.19
C PHE A 38 -9.44 -10.23 10.69
N ARG A 39 -10.35 -11.03 11.25
CA ARG A 39 -10.71 -11.03 12.67
C ARG A 39 -9.59 -11.46 13.61
N ARG A 40 -8.57 -12.18 13.10
CA ARG A 40 -7.35 -12.48 13.87
C ARG A 40 -6.44 -11.26 13.94
N ASN A 41 -6.42 -10.46 12.88
CA ASN A 41 -5.44 -9.39 12.68
C ASN A 41 -5.88 -8.05 13.24
N VAL A 42 -7.19 -7.81 13.36
CA VAL A 42 -7.76 -6.60 13.95
C VAL A 42 -8.19 -6.85 15.39
N ARG A 43 -7.80 -5.94 16.29
CA ARG A 43 -8.15 -5.99 17.72
C ARG A 43 -9.65 -5.93 17.94
N ASN A 44 -10.16 -6.54 19.02
CA ASN A 44 -11.59 -6.51 19.36
C ASN A 44 -11.84 -6.04 20.82
N ASP A 45 -10.91 -5.27 21.37
CA ASP A 45 -10.92 -4.73 22.74
C ASP A 45 -11.22 -3.22 22.75
N VAL A 46 -11.92 -2.70 21.73
CA VAL A 46 -12.26 -1.27 21.63
C VAL A 46 -13.50 -0.96 22.50
N PRO A 47 -13.38 -0.09 23.53
CA PRO A 47 -14.49 0.22 24.42
C PRO A 47 -15.73 0.74 23.69
N GLY A 48 -16.90 0.23 24.07
CA GLY A 48 -18.19 0.62 23.47
C GLY A 48 -18.49 -0.01 22.11
N ARG A 49 -17.64 -0.94 21.62
CA ARG A 49 -17.85 -1.69 20.39
C ARG A 49 -18.03 -3.17 20.72
N ALA A 50 -19.09 -3.79 20.21
CA ALA A 50 -19.33 -5.21 20.45
C ALA A 50 -18.54 -6.11 19.49
N ASP A 51 -18.29 -5.63 18.27
CA ASP A 51 -17.57 -6.35 17.22
C ASP A 51 -16.78 -5.37 16.35
N TYR A 52 -15.70 -4.81 16.90
CA TYR A 52 -14.91 -3.79 16.21
C TYR A 52 -14.35 -4.25 14.85
N PRO A 53 -13.78 -5.45 14.69
CA PRO A 53 -13.40 -5.98 13.39
C PRO A 53 -14.57 -6.13 12.41
N GLY A 54 -15.74 -6.58 12.89
CA GLY A 54 -16.93 -6.71 12.05
C GLY A 54 -17.48 -5.36 11.58
N GLU A 55 -17.49 -4.36 12.46
CA GLU A 55 -17.86 -2.98 12.13
C GLU A 55 -16.90 -2.38 11.09
N LEU A 56 -15.58 -2.68 11.20
CA LEU A 56 -14.59 -2.23 10.23
C LEU A 56 -14.75 -2.90 8.86
N LEU A 57 -15.04 -4.21 8.83
CA LEU A 57 -15.39 -4.93 7.61
C LEU A 57 -16.64 -4.35 6.94
N ALA A 58 -17.67 -4.00 7.72
CA ALA A 58 -18.91 -3.45 7.18
C ALA A 58 -18.71 -2.10 6.46
N LEU A 59 -17.69 -1.31 6.84
CA LEU A 59 -17.33 -0.08 6.13
C LEU A 59 -16.53 -0.33 4.84
N MET A 60 -16.00 -1.53 4.62
CA MET A 60 -15.25 -1.87 3.40
C MET A 60 -16.13 -2.53 2.34
N ASP A 61 -17.37 -2.05 2.21
CA ASP A 61 -18.40 -2.53 1.27
C ASP A 61 -18.37 -1.84 -0.09
N GLY A 62 -17.44 -0.89 -0.29
CA GLY A 62 -17.32 -0.07 -1.49
C GLY A 62 -18.29 1.13 -1.55
N SER A 63 -19.13 1.33 -0.54
CA SER A 63 -20.06 2.46 -0.43
C SER A 63 -19.61 3.52 0.58
N HIS A 64 -18.61 3.23 1.41
CA HIS A 64 -18.03 4.18 2.36
C HIS A 64 -16.66 4.69 1.92
N THR A 65 -16.35 5.90 2.36
CA THR A 65 -15.10 6.60 2.08
C THR A 65 -13.96 6.13 2.98
N GLY A 66 -12.72 6.40 2.55
CA GLY A 66 -11.53 6.21 3.39
C GLY A 66 -11.58 7.03 4.68
N ASP A 67 -12.27 8.17 4.69
CA ASP A 67 -12.45 9.02 5.88
C ASP A 67 -13.36 8.35 6.91
N GLU A 68 -14.46 7.71 6.49
CA GLU A 68 -15.36 6.97 7.38
C GLU A 68 -14.65 5.77 8.01
N ILE A 69 -13.88 5.02 7.23
CA ILE A 69 -13.05 3.91 7.72
C ILE A 69 -12.00 4.46 8.71
N THR A 70 -11.32 5.54 8.35
CA THR A 70 -10.31 6.19 9.21
C THR A 70 -10.91 6.69 10.52
N ALA A 71 -12.13 7.24 10.49
CA ALA A 71 -12.83 7.69 11.68
C ALA A 71 -13.07 6.52 12.64
N LEU A 72 -13.47 5.35 12.13
CA LEU A 72 -13.61 4.13 12.93
C LEU A 72 -12.25 3.62 13.46
N MET A 73 -11.18 3.69 12.66
CA MET A 73 -9.84 3.32 13.11
C MET A 73 -9.39 4.14 14.33
N ARG A 74 -9.64 5.45 14.29
CA ARG A 74 -9.18 6.41 15.32
C ARG A 74 -9.87 6.27 16.67
N VAL A 75 -10.97 5.53 16.77
CA VAL A 75 -11.60 5.27 18.08
C VAL A 75 -10.87 4.19 18.89
N ALA A 76 -9.94 3.45 18.28
CA ALA A 76 -9.15 2.44 18.98
C ALA A 76 -8.32 3.10 20.12
N PRO A 77 -8.32 2.55 21.35
CA PRO A 77 -7.55 3.11 22.44
C PRO A 77 -6.06 3.17 22.11
N GLY A 78 -5.47 4.35 22.32
CA GLY A 78 -4.05 4.58 22.07
C GLY A 78 -3.68 4.61 20.58
N TYR A 79 -4.64 4.88 19.68
CA TYR A 79 -4.40 4.99 18.25
C TYR A 79 -3.23 5.94 17.95
N SER A 80 -2.15 5.38 17.41
CA SER A 80 -0.89 6.07 17.11
C SER A 80 -0.54 6.04 15.63
N GLY A 81 -1.43 5.51 14.78
CA GLY A 81 -1.22 5.24 13.37
C GLY A 81 -1.96 3.98 12.93
N PRO A 82 -1.82 3.55 11.65
CA PRO A 82 -2.49 2.37 11.12
C PRO A 82 -2.31 1.12 12.01
N ALA A 83 -1.09 0.87 12.50
CA ALA A 83 -0.80 -0.26 13.39
C ALA A 83 -1.65 -0.30 14.67
N GLY A 84 -2.26 0.82 15.09
CA GLY A 84 -3.06 0.93 16.31
C GLY A 84 -4.33 0.06 16.33
N ILE A 85 -4.77 -0.45 15.17
CA ILE A 85 -5.91 -1.38 15.08
C ILE A 85 -5.49 -2.86 15.11
N LEU A 86 -4.19 -3.16 15.08
CA LEU A 86 -3.70 -4.54 14.97
C LEU A 86 -3.75 -5.29 16.30
N THR A 87 -3.90 -6.61 16.22
CA THR A 87 -3.60 -7.49 17.36
C THR A 87 -2.09 -7.66 17.55
N ALA A 88 -1.68 -8.03 18.77
CA ALA A 88 -0.28 -8.35 19.06
C ALA A 88 0.26 -9.49 18.17
N ALA A 89 -0.58 -10.46 17.80
CA ALA A 89 -0.20 -11.56 16.93
C ALA A 89 0.13 -11.06 15.51
N CYS A 90 -0.71 -10.18 14.93
CA CYS A 90 -0.43 -9.58 13.63
C CYS A 90 0.80 -8.68 13.67
N SER A 91 0.98 -7.89 14.75
CA SER A 91 2.20 -7.09 14.93
C SER A 91 3.46 -7.96 14.99
N ALA A 92 3.41 -9.10 15.69
CA ALA A 92 4.53 -10.05 15.74
C ALA A 92 4.83 -10.63 14.35
N ASP A 93 3.81 -11.04 13.61
CA ASP A 93 3.96 -11.54 12.23
C ASP A 93 4.60 -10.47 11.32
N LEU A 94 4.19 -9.20 11.43
CA LEU A 94 4.75 -8.10 10.65
C LEU A 94 6.18 -7.71 11.06
N LEU A 95 6.58 -7.95 12.30
CA LEU A 95 7.96 -7.65 12.76
C LEU A 95 8.94 -8.77 12.40
N ASP A 96 8.46 -10.00 12.26
CA ASP A 96 9.24 -11.13 11.78
C ASP A 96 9.25 -11.18 10.24
N ALA A 97 10.39 -10.86 9.63
CA ALA A 97 10.55 -10.91 8.18
C ALA A 97 10.39 -12.34 7.62
N ASP A 98 10.64 -13.36 8.45
CA ASP A 98 10.51 -14.77 8.10
C ASP A 98 9.13 -15.33 8.48
N SER A 99 8.16 -14.50 8.87
CA SER A 99 6.80 -14.99 9.12
C SER A 99 6.12 -15.43 7.82
N ASP A 100 5.15 -16.34 7.91
CA ASP A 100 4.33 -16.70 6.75
C ASP A 100 3.57 -15.49 6.20
N PHE A 101 3.25 -14.54 7.08
CA PHE A 101 2.61 -13.29 6.71
C PHE A 101 3.53 -12.47 5.80
N CYS A 102 4.75 -12.17 6.23
CA CYS A 102 5.72 -11.39 5.47
C CYS A 102 6.13 -12.07 4.16
N ARG A 103 6.34 -13.39 4.16
CA ARG A 103 6.59 -14.13 2.91
C ARG A 103 5.44 -14.02 1.92
N THR A 104 4.20 -14.18 2.38
CA THR A 104 3.04 -14.06 1.48
C THR A 104 2.88 -12.63 0.98
N LEU A 105 3.21 -11.60 1.77
CA LEU A 105 3.26 -10.22 1.26
C LEU A 105 4.29 -10.10 0.12
N ALA A 106 5.49 -10.64 0.32
CA ALA A 106 6.57 -10.61 -0.68
C ALA A 106 6.21 -11.39 -1.96
N ASP A 107 5.52 -12.53 -1.82
CA ASP A 107 5.01 -13.31 -2.97
C ASP A 107 4.03 -12.50 -3.84
N ASN A 108 3.44 -11.43 -3.30
CA ASN A 108 2.51 -10.53 -4.01
C ASN A 108 3.16 -9.19 -4.40
N ASP A 109 4.48 -9.04 -4.22
CA ASP A 109 5.17 -7.85 -4.73
C ASP A 109 5.09 -7.81 -6.26
N SER A 110 4.69 -6.67 -6.82
CA SER A 110 4.41 -6.53 -8.25
C SER A 110 5.65 -6.72 -9.15
N CYS A 111 6.85 -6.66 -8.57
CA CYS A 111 8.12 -6.90 -9.24
C CYS A 111 8.69 -8.32 -9.02
N ALA A 112 8.01 -9.18 -8.25
CA ALA A 112 8.56 -10.48 -7.86
C ALA A 112 8.53 -11.52 -9.00
N GLY A 113 9.70 -12.09 -9.31
CA GLY A 113 9.80 -13.32 -10.11
C GLY A 113 9.55 -13.18 -11.60
N TRP A 114 9.58 -11.97 -12.17
CA TRP A 114 9.44 -11.76 -13.62
C TRP A 114 10.27 -10.57 -14.12
N ALA A 115 10.58 -10.59 -15.41
CA ALA A 115 11.19 -9.47 -16.13
C ALA A 115 10.25 -8.98 -17.24
N PRO A 116 10.04 -7.66 -17.37
CA PRO A 116 9.24 -7.12 -18.47
C PRO A 116 9.89 -7.40 -19.82
N THR A 117 9.10 -7.98 -20.74
CA THR A 117 9.49 -8.23 -22.14
C THR A 117 9.12 -7.06 -23.06
N MET A 118 8.49 -6.03 -22.51
CA MET A 118 8.13 -4.78 -23.18
C MET A 118 8.94 -3.63 -22.61
N ARG A 119 9.02 -2.52 -23.35
CA ARG A 119 9.52 -1.27 -22.78
C ARG A 119 8.65 -0.88 -21.60
N LEU A 120 9.28 -0.61 -20.47
CA LEU A 120 8.63 -0.18 -19.24
C LEU A 120 9.33 1.10 -18.76
N LYS A 121 8.56 2.14 -18.44
CA LYS A 121 9.08 3.27 -17.67
C LYS A 121 8.25 3.47 -16.42
N MET A 122 8.92 3.47 -15.27
CA MET A 122 8.31 3.71 -13.97
C MET A 122 8.53 5.15 -13.53
N PHE A 123 7.50 5.79 -12.98
CA PHE A 123 7.55 7.17 -12.50
C PHE A 123 7.14 7.22 -11.04
N HIS A 124 7.88 7.97 -10.21
CA HIS A 124 7.51 8.14 -8.80
C HIS A 124 7.86 9.54 -8.29
N CYS A 125 6.98 10.13 -7.47
CA CYS A 125 7.26 11.41 -6.83
C CYS A 125 8.22 11.24 -5.65
N ILE A 126 9.31 12.00 -5.61
CA ILE A 126 10.29 11.89 -4.50
C ILE A 126 9.71 12.28 -3.13
N SER A 127 8.67 13.12 -3.14
CA SER A 127 8.04 13.66 -1.94
C SER A 127 6.73 12.97 -1.59
N ASP A 128 6.43 11.83 -2.24
CA ASP A 128 5.21 11.06 -1.99
C ASP A 128 5.10 10.70 -0.50
N ASP A 129 3.99 11.11 0.11
CA ASP A 129 3.72 11.01 1.55
C ASP A 129 2.93 9.75 1.91
N LEU A 130 2.45 8.98 0.93
CA LEU A 130 1.67 7.75 1.15
C LEU A 130 2.41 6.49 0.70
N VAL A 131 3.14 6.58 -0.42
CA VAL A 131 3.87 5.46 -1.03
C VAL A 131 5.36 5.83 -1.10
N PRO A 132 6.22 5.20 -0.28
CA PRO A 132 7.63 5.55 -0.23
C PRO A 132 8.31 5.47 -1.60
N ALA A 133 9.08 6.50 -1.95
CA ALA A 133 9.84 6.53 -3.20
C ALA A 133 10.88 5.40 -3.34
N GLY A 134 11.26 4.77 -2.22
CA GLY A 134 12.11 3.57 -2.21
C GLY A 134 11.47 2.37 -2.90
N ASN A 135 10.13 2.29 -3.00
CA ASN A 135 9.47 1.20 -3.74
C ASN A 135 9.90 1.18 -5.23
N LEU A 136 10.22 2.34 -5.83
CA LEU A 136 10.74 2.41 -7.20
C LEU A 136 12.13 1.77 -7.32
N ASP A 137 12.98 1.97 -6.31
CA ASP A 137 14.34 1.43 -6.30
C ASP A 137 14.31 -0.09 -6.15
N GLU A 138 13.47 -0.59 -5.23
CA GLU A 138 13.24 -2.03 -5.03
C GLU A 138 12.69 -2.70 -6.30
N ALA A 139 11.71 -2.07 -6.96
CA ALA A 139 11.17 -2.58 -8.22
C ALA A 139 12.21 -2.62 -9.35
N LEU A 140 13.03 -1.56 -9.46
CA LEU A 140 14.11 -1.51 -10.45
C LEU A 140 15.14 -2.61 -10.19
N ALA A 141 15.58 -2.78 -8.95
CA ALA A 141 16.53 -3.82 -8.58
C ALA A 141 16.00 -5.22 -8.89
N ALA A 142 14.74 -5.50 -8.53
CA ALA A 142 14.09 -6.77 -8.81
C ALA A 142 14.00 -7.06 -10.32
N PHE A 143 13.62 -6.09 -11.14
CA PHE A 143 13.58 -6.28 -12.60
C PHE A 143 14.96 -6.48 -13.21
N GLN A 144 15.98 -5.75 -12.73
CA GLN A 144 17.36 -5.91 -13.20
C GLN A 144 17.91 -7.30 -12.84
N GLU A 145 17.65 -7.77 -11.62
CA GLU A 145 18.04 -9.11 -11.17
C GLU A 145 17.35 -10.21 -12.00
N ALA A 146 16.08 -9.99 -12.38
CA ALA A 146 15.35 -10.87 -13.28
C ALA A 146 15.82 -10.80 -14.76
N GLY A 147 16.80 -9.97 -15.08
CA GLY A 147 17.39 -9.85 -16.42
C GLY A 147 16.68 -8.89 -17.36
N ALA A 148 15.87 -7.96 -16.85
CA ALA A 148 15.20 -6.97 -17.66
C ALA A 148 16.20 -5.99 -18.32
N THR A 149 16.10 -5.82 -19.63
CA THR A 149 17.02 -4.95 -20.40
C THR A 149 16.38 -3.65 -20.88
N ALA A 150 15.08 -3.46 -20.67
CA ALA A 150 14.29 -2.37 -21.22
C ALA A 150 13.41 -1.65 -20.16
N VAL A 151 13.98 -1.46 -18.97
CA VAL A 151 13.35 -0.72 -17.87
C VAL A 151 13.99 0.65 -17.73
N GLU A 152 13.19 1.67 -17.95
CA GLU A 152 13.50 3.06 -17.66
C GLU A 152 12.82 3.46 -16.35
N TRP A 153 13.33 4.51 -15.69
CA TRP A 153 12.69 5.03 -14.49
C TRP A 153 12.92 6.54 -14.37
N GLU A 154 12.05 7.21 -13.63
CA GLU A 154 12.18 8.62 -13.33
C GLU A 154 11.59 8.94 -11.96
N LYS A 155 12.42 9.52 -11.10
CA LYS A 155 11.97 10.18 -9.87
C LYS A 155 11.79 11.66 -10.14
N TYR A 156 10.68 12.24 -9.72
CA TYR A 156 10.34 13.63 -10.02
C TYR A 156 9.81 14.39 -8.79
N PRO A 157 10.05 15.70 -8.66
CA PRO A 157 9.63 16.47 -7.48
C PRO A 157 8.24 17.09 -7.60
N GLU A 158 7.69 17.21 -8.81
CA GLU A 158 6.49 18.02 -9.03
C GLU A 158 5.21 17.33 -8.52
N TYR A 159 4.33 18.14 -7.93
CA TYR A 159 2.98 17.74 -7.54
C TYR A 159 2.06 18.97 -7.56
N ILE A 160 0.75 18.74 -7.67
CA ILE A 160 -0.26 19.80 -7.57
C ILE A 160 -0.63 19.95 -6.09
N PRO A 161 -0.37 21.12 -5.44
CA PRO A 161 -0.71 21.33 -4.04
C PRO A 161 -2.23 21.42 -3.83
N GLY A 162 -2.68 21.08 -2.63
CA GLY A 162 -4.09 21.20 -2.23
C GLY A 162 -4.98 20.01 -2.59
N LEU A 163 -4.43 18.94 -3.17
CA LEU A 163 -5.17 17.73 -3.53
C LEU A 163 -4.99 16.62 -2.48
N SER A 164 -5.52 16.82 -1.26
CA SER A 164 -5.54 15.90 -0.09
C SER A 164 -4.22 15.34 0.46
N SER A 165 -3.26 14.97 -0.39
CA SER A 165 -1.92 14.45 -0.07
C SER A 165 -0.94 14.80 -1.20
N ILE A 166 0.37 14.67 -0.94
CA ILE A 166 1.38 14.83 -2.00
C ILE A 166 1.22 13.69 -3.02
N HIS A 167 0.93 12.48 -2.57
CA HIS A 167 0.64 11.33 -3.42
C HIS A 167 -0.44 11.62 -4.47
N VAL A 168 -1.60 12.13 -4.03
CA VAL A 168 -2.71 12.48 -4.94
C VAL A 168 -2.33 13.68 -5.82
N GLY A 169 -1.61 14.66 -5.29
CA GLY A 169 -1.07 15.78 -6.07
C GLY A 169 -0.08 15.37 -7.15
N ALA A 170 0.68 14.29 -6.94
CA ALA A 170 1.67 13.76 -7.87
C ALA A 170 1.05 12.94 -9.00
N CYS A 171 -0.15 12.40 -8.80
CA CYS A 171 -0.82 11.51 -9.75
C CYS A 171 -1.06 12.17 -11.14
N PRO A 172 -1.61 13.39 -11.26
CA PRO A 172 -1.75 14.07 -12.55
C PRO A 172 -0.42 14.31 -13.28
N VAL A 173 0.65 14.58 -12.52
CA VAL A 173 2.00 14.75 -13.07
C VAL A 173 2.51 13.41 -13.63
N ALA A 174 2.35 12.32 -12.87
CA ALA A 174 2.71 10.97 -13.30
C ALA A 174 1.99 10.59 -14.60
N TYR A 175 0.68 10.85 -14.66
CA TYR A 175 -0.13 10.58 -15.85
C TYR A 175 0.37 11.34 -17.07
N MET A 176 0.68 12.64 -16.94
CA MET A 176 1.21 13.42 -18.05
C MET A 176 2.58 12.93 -18.50
N LYS A 177 3.49 12.62 -17.57
CA LYS A 177 4.81 12.07 -17.89
C LYS A 177 4.70 10.71 -18.60
N GLY A 178 3.81 9.84 -18.13
CA GLY A 178 3.51 8.56 -18.76
C GLY A 178 2.96 8.73 -20.18
N TYR A 179 2.01 9.64 -20.37
CA TYR A 179 1.46 9.98 -21.69
C TYR A 179 2.56 10.46 -22.64
N LEU A 180 3.38 11.43 -22.22
CA LEU A 180 4.46 11.97 -23.05
C LEU A 180 5.51 10.91 -23.41
N TRP A 181 5.82 10.01 -22.48
CA TRP A 181 6.72 8.90 -22.76
C TRP A 181 6.12 7.96 -23.81
N LEU A 182 4.87 7.53 -23.65
CA LEU A 182 4.18 6.70 -24.64
C LEU A 182 4.08 7.38 -26.01
N ASP A 183 3.75 8.67 -26.03
CA ASP A 183 3.67 9.48 -27.26
C ASP A 183 5.02 9.56 -27.95
N SER A 184 6.12 9.75 -27.21
CA SER A 184 7.48 9.77 -27.76
C SER A 184 7.91 8.45 -28.41
N ILE A 185 7.35 7.33 -27.94
CA ILE A 185 7.59 6.00 -28.51
C ILE A 185 6.74 5.81 -29.76
N ALA A 186 5.48 6.20 -29.72
CA ALA A 186 4.53 6.03 -30.81
C ALA A 186 4.80 7.01 -31.98
N TYR A 187 5.27 8.22 -31.69
CA TYR A 187 5.44 9.32 -32.63
C TYR A 187 6.77 10.06 -32.42
N PRO A 188 7.93 9.45 -32.69
CA PRO A 188 9.26 9.97 -32.36
C PRO A 188 9.71 11.26 -33.09
N GLY A 189 8.81 11.90 -33.86
CA GLY A 189 9.08 13.12 -34.62
C GLY A 189 8.08 14.26 -34.36
N ARG A 190 7.28 14.16 -33.28
CA ARG A 190 6.40 15.23 -32.81
C ARG A 190 7.02 15.99 -31.64
#